data_AF-A0A351YEE4-F1
#
_entry.id   AF-A0A351YEE4-F1
#
_cell.length_a   1.000
_cell.length_b   1.000
_cell.length_c   1.000
_cell.angle_alpha   90.00
_cell.angle_beta   90.00
_cell.angle_gamma   90.00
#
_symmetry.space_group_name_H-M   'P 1'
#
loop_
_entity.id
_entity.type
_entity.pdbx_description
1 polymer ?
#
loop_
_entity_poly.entity_id
_entity_poly.type
_entity_poly.pdbx_seq_one_letter_code
_entity_poly.pdbx_strand_id
1 'polypeptide(L)'
;EMTAVMMESARKGYWEASEAQLKDIAELHTDLVRRFGQQSGFSGNNAKLQDFIASNVGMQQAAEYRQKVTEMKEAVLSENVDAKGMKLQKSSVASEMEKDTNTLSGTWVVLVVLVVFVALLVVLRKKRKGQEEK
;
A
#
# COMPACT_ATOMS: atom_id res chain seq x y z
N GLU A 1 -19.09 -9.34 4.05
CA GLU A 1 -17.82 -10.08 3.83
C GLU A 1 -17.82 -11.56 4.22
N MET A 2 -18.37 -12.02 5.35
CA MET A 2 -18.26 -13.45 5.74
C MET A 2 -18.78 -14.43 4.67
N THR A 3 -19.95 -14.13 4.06
CA THR A 3 -20.51 -14.93 2.96
C THR A 3 -19.59 -14.97 1.75
N ALA A 4 -18.91 -13.87 1.43
CA ALA A 4 -17.93 -13.83 0.35
C ALA A 4 -16.68 -14.67 0.65
N VAL A 5 -16.22 -14.67 1.92
CA VAL A 5 -15.09 -15.51 2.36
C VAL A 5 -15.46 -16.98 2.24
N MET A 6 -16.66 -17.37 2.65
CA MET A 6 -17.15 -18.74 2.51
C MET A 6 -17.23 -19.15 1.03
N MET A 7 -17.80 -18.29 0.16
CA MET A 7 -17.87 -18.54 -1.28
C MET A 7 -16.48 -18.64 -1.92
N GLU A 8 -15.53 -17.80 -1.55
CA GLU A 8 -14.15 -17.89 -2.04
C GLU A 8 -13.44 -19.15 -1.55
N SER A 9 -13.69 -19.57 -0.31
CA SER A 9 -13.13 -20.79 0.27
C SER A 9 -13.61 -22.02 -0.49
N ALA A 10 -14.91 -22.08 -0.81
CA ALA A 10 -15.47 -23.14 -1.64
C ALA A 10 -14.96 -23.09 -3.08
N ARG A 11 -14.93 -21.91 -3.71
CA ARG A 11 -14.40 -21.70 -5.07
C ARG A 11 -12.95 -22.19 -5.22
N LYS A 12 -12.16 -22.06 -4.14
CA LYS A 12 -10.75 -22.48 -4.10
C LYS A 12 -10.55 -23.93 -3.63
N GLY A 13 -11.62 -24.65 -3.28
CA GLY A 13 -11.55 -26.03 -2.80
C GLY A 13 -11.04 -26.18 -1.38
N TYR A 14 -11.03 -25.11 -0.58
CA TYR A 14 -10.69 -25.20 0.86
C TYR A 14 -11.88 -25.61 1.71
N TRP A 15 -13.10 -25.56 1.15
CA TRP A 15 -14.32 -25.96 1.82
C TRP A 15 -15.20 -26.75 0.85
N GLU A 16 -15.47 -28.02 1.17
CA GLU A 16 -16.34 -28.91 0.41
C GLU A 16 -17.82 -28.62 0.74
N ALA A 17 -18.36 -27.54 0.18
CA ALA A 17 -19.77 -27.18 0.31
C ALA A 17 -20.65 -27.97 -0.68
N SER A 18 -21.86 -28.35 -0.25
CA SER A 18 -22.85 -28.89 -1.17
C SER A 18 -23.42 -27.81 -2.09
N GLU A 19 -24.01 -28.21 -3.22
CA GLU A 19 -24.68 -27.27 -4.14
C GLU A 19 -25.76 -26.44 -3.45
N ALA A 20 -26.52 -27.05 -2.54
CA ALA A 20 -27.52 -26.35 -1.75
C ALA A 20 -26.90 -25.28 -0.83
N GLN A 21 -25.80 -25.60 -0.14
CA GLN A 21 -25.09 -24.64 0.70
C GLN A 21 -24.49 -23.50 -0.12
N LEU A 22 -23.93 -23.79 -1.30
CA LEU A 22 -23.41 -22.77 -2.20
C LEU A 22 -24.51 -21.82 -2.66
N LYS A 23 -25.66 -22.38 -3.04
CA LYS A 23 -26.82 -21.59 -3.45
C LYS A 23 -27.33 -20.70 -2.31
N ASP A 24 -27.55 -21.25 -1.12
CA ASP A 24 -28.08 -20.51 0.03
C ASP A 24 -27.16 -19.35 0.43
N ILE A 25 -25.84 -19.59 0.44
CA ILE A 25 -24.85 -18.55 0.78
C ILE A 25 -24.75 -17.51 -0.34
N ALA A 26 -24.83 -17.93 -1.60
CA ALA A 26 -24.81 -17.02 -2.73
C ALA A 26 -26.05 -16.11 -2.72
N GLU A 27 -27.25 -16.66 -2.52
CA GLU A 27 -28.50 -15.89 -2.39
C GLU A 27 -28.46 -14.94 -1.19
N LEU A 28 -27.94 -15.39 -0.05
CA LEU A 28 -27.74 -14.52 1.10
C LEU A 28 -26.74 -13.39 0.78
N HIS A 29 -25.66 -13.69 0.07
CA HIS A 29 -24.67 -12.69 -0.31
C HIS A 29 -25.25 -11.63 -1.26
N THR A 30 -25.94 -12.06 -2.33
CA THR A 30 -26.55 -11.15 -3.30
C THR A 30 -27.63 -10.29 -2.66
N ASP A 31 -28.42 -10.85 -1.73
CA ASP A 31 -29.43 -10.10 -0.99
C ASP A 31 -28.81 -9.03 -0.08
N LEU A 32 -27.72 -9.35 0.63
CA LEU A 32 -26.98 -8.38 1.44
C LEU A 32 -26.41 -7.25 0.57
N VAL A 33 -25.83 -7.57 -0.59
CA VAL A 33 -25.29 -6.57 -1.52
C VAL A 33 -26.41 -5.71 -2.12
N ARG A 34 -27.56 -6.29 -2.41
CA ARG A 34 -28.73 -5.54 -2.88
C ARG A 34 -29.23 -4.54 -1.82
N ARG A 35 -29.26 -4.94 -0.55
CA ARG A 35 -29.77 -4.12 0.56
C ARG A 35 -28.80 -3.04 1.03
N PHE A 36 -27.51 -3.35 1.08
CA PHE A 36 -26.49 -2.51 1.73
C PHE A 36 -25.40 -2.02 0.79
N GLY A 37 -25.42 -2.44 -0.47
CA GLY A 37 -24.35 -2.17 -1.43
C GLY A 37 -23.14 -3.10 -1.24
N GLN A 38 -22.19 -2.98 -2.17
CA GLN A 38 -20.96 -3.75 -2.20
C GLN A 38 -19.80 -2.87 -1.74
N GLN A 39 -19.02 -3.31 -0.74
CA GLN A 39 -17.82 -2.59 -0.31
C GLN A 39 -16.67 -2.83 -1.30
N SER A 40 -15.89 -1.78 -1.60
CA SER A 40 -14.67 -1.86 -2.41
C SER A 40 -13.55 -2.52 -1.61
N GLY A 41 -13.40 -3.83 -1.80
CA GLY A 41 -12.47 -4.63 -1.01
C GLY A 41 -12.34 -6.04 -1.56
N PHE A 42 -12.19 -7.01 -0.66
CA PHE A 42 -11.99 -8.42 -1.00
C PHE A 42 -12.99 -8.96 -2.02
N SER A 43 -14.29 -8.75 -1.79
CA SER A 43 -15.35 -9.24 -2.66
C SER A 43 -15.68 -8.31 -3.83
N GLY A 44 -15.58 -6.99 -3.62
CA GLY A 44 -15.84 -5.97 -4.66
C GLY A 44 -14.82 -5.90 -5.80
N ASN A 45 -13.58 -6.33 -5.58
CA ASN A 45 -12.51 -6.30 -6.60
C ASN A 45 -12.17 -7.68 -7.19
N ASN A 46 -12.81 -8.76 -6.72
CA ASN A 46 -12.51 -10.11 -7.16
C ASN A 46 -13.54 -10.59 -8.20
N ALA A 47 -13.26 -10.31 -9.47
CA ALA A 47 -14.15 -10.68 -10.57
C ALA A 47 -14.46 -12.19 -10.62
N LYS A 48 -13.46 -13.05 -10.34
CA LYS A 48 -13.67 -14.52 -10.34
C LYS A 48 -14.63 -14.96 -9.23
N LEU A 49 -14.55 -14.31 -8.07
CA LEU A 49 -15.49 -14.56 -6.97
C LEU A 49 -16.89 -14.04 -7.31
N GLN A 50 -16.99 -12.86 -7.92
CA GLN A 50 -18.28 -12.31 -8.37
C GLN A 50 -18.95 -13.22 -9.40
N ASP A 51 -18.18 -13.74 -10.35
CA ASP A 51 -18.68 -14.69 -11.35
C ASP A 51 -19.15 -15.99 -10.71
N PHE A 52 -18.38 -16.51 -9.75
CA PHE A 52 -18.75 -17.72 -9.01
C PHE A 52 -20.03 -17.51 -8.17
N ILE A 53 -20.19 -16.36 -7.51
CA ILE A 53 -21.42 -16.04 -6.78
C ILE A 53 -22.60 -15.95 -7.75
N ALA A 54 -22.43 -15.23 -8.87
CA ALA A 54 -23.46 -15.06 -9.87
C ALA A 54 -23.88 -16.37 -10.56
N SER A 55 -22.98 -17.36 -10.69
CA SER A 55 -23.32 -18.68 -11.26
C SER A 55 -24.09 -19.58 -10.30
N ASN A 56 -24.12 -19.25 -8.99
CA ASN A 56 -24.80 -20.03 -7.96
C ASN A 56 -26.17 -19.47 -7.57
N VAL A 57 -26.65 -18.44 -8.26
CA VAL A 57 -27.98 -17.85 -8.05
C VAL A 57 -28.80 -17.85 -9.34
N GLY A 58 -30.10 -17.55 -9.24
CA GLY A 58 -30.98 -17.42 -10.41
C GLY A 58 -30.55 -16.27 -11.35
N MET A 59 -30.86 -16.41 -12.64
CA MET A 59 -30.45 -15.47 -13.70
C MET A 59 -30.80 -14.01 -13.40
N GLN A 60 -32.02 -13.75 -12.90
CA GLN A 60 -32.46 -12.40 -12.54
C GLN A 60 -31.61 -11.82 -11.41
N GLN A 61 -31.40 -12.61 -10.35
CA GLN A 61 -30.63 -12.19 -9.18
C GLN A 61 -29.15 -11.97 -9.52
N ALA A 62 -28.60 -12.80 -10.42
CA ALA A 62 -27.25 -12.63 -10.96
C ALA A 62 -27.10 -11.30 -11.73
N ALA A 63 -28.09 -10.94 -12.55
CA ALA A 63 -28.07 -9.68 -13.29
C ALA A 63 -28.12 -8.47 -12.36
N GLU A 64 -29.03 -8.47 -11.38
CA GLU A 64 -29.14 -7.42 -10.37
C GLU A 64 -27.86 -7.28 -9.54
N TYR A 65 -27.27 -8.41 -9.13
CA TYR A 65 -26.00 -8.42 -8.41
C TYR A 65 -24.86 -7.78 -9.22
N ARG A 66 -24.69 -8.18 -10.49
CA ARG A 66 -23.66 -7.63 -11.38
C ARG A 66 -23.83 -6.13 -11.61
N GLN A 67 -25.08 -5.67 -11.76
CA GLN A 67 -25.39 -4.26 -11.86
C GLN A 67 -24.92 -3.51 -10.60
N LYS A 68 -25.27 -4.00 -9.39
CA LYS A 68 -24.87 -3.37 -8.13
C LYS A 68 -23.37 -3.32 -7.91
N VAL A 69 -22.66 -4.40 -8.27
CA VAL A 69 -21.19 -4.43 -8.22
C VAL A 69 -20.57 -3.37 -9.14
N THR A 70 -21.16 -3.16 -10.33
CA THR A 70 -20.66 -2.20 -11.33
C THR A 70 -20.93 -0.77 -10.90
N GLU A 71 -22.16 -0.46 -10.46
CA GLU A 71 -22.56 0.86 -9.94
C GLU A 71 -21.62 1.32 -8.81
N MET A 72 -21.30 0.43 -7.87
CA MET A 72 -20.40 0.74 -6.76
C MET A 72 -18.95 0.98 -7.23
N LYS A 73 -18.48 0.25 -8.25
CA LYS A 73 -17.15 0.46 -8.82
C LYS A 73 -17.03 1.83 -9.49
N GLU A 74 -18.06 2.25 -10.21
CA GLU A 74 -18.12 3.56 -10.86
C GLU A 74 -18.27 4.71 -9.85
N ALA A 75 -19.06 4.51 -8.78
CA ALA A 75 -19.19 5.48 -7.69
C ALA A 75 -17.85 5.71 -6.96
N VAL A 76 -17.13 4.63 -6.65
CA VAL A 76 -15.79 4.71 -6.04
C VAL A 76 -14.82 5.42 -6.99
N LEU A 77 -14.86 5.13 -8.30
CA LEU A 77 -14.01 5.84 -9.26
C LEU A 77 -14.36 7.34 -9.34
N SER A 78 -15.65 7.69 -9.31
CA SER A 78 -16.12 9.07 -9.37
C SER A 78 -15.74 9.89 -8.13
N GLU A 79 -15.84 9.31 -6.93
CA GLU A 79 -15.33 9.95 -5.69
C GLU A 79 -13.80 10.07 -5.69
N ASN A 80 -13.08 9.14 -6.32
CA ASN A 80 -11.61 9.15 -6.37
C ASN A 80 -11.02 10.04 -7.48
N VAL A 81 -11.83 10.61 -8.38
CA VAL A 81 -11.36 11.60 -9.36
C VAL A 81 -10.97 12.92 -8.67
N ASP A 82 -11.63 13.28 -7.56
CA ASP A 82 -11.21 14.40 -6.69
C ASP A 82 -10.06 14.02 -5.73
N ALA A 83 -9.82 12.72 -5.48
CA ALA A 83 -8.79 12.21 -4.58
C ALA A 83 -7.54 11.67 -5.32
N LYS A 84 -7.13 12.34 -6.41
CA LYS A 84 -5.91 12.02 -7.16
C LYS A 84 -4.66 12.13 -6.26
N GLY A 85 -4.26 11.02 -5.63
CA GLY A 85 -2.85 10.78 -5.30
C GLY A 85 -2.45 10.47 -3.86
N MET A 86 -3.21 9.68 -3.09
CA MET A 86 -2.65 9.09 -1.86
C MET A 86 -2.08 7.69 -2.14
N LYS A 87 -0.79 7.63 -2.46
CA LYS A 87 -0.01 6.38 -2.38
C LYS A 87 0.23 6.07 -0.90
N LEU A 88 -0.26 4.92 -0.43
CA LEU A 88 0.05 4.39 0.90
C LEU A 88 1.57 4.24 1.07
N GLN A 89 2.21 5.18 1.75
CA GLN A 89 3.58 5.01 2.19
C GLN A 89 3.60 4.04 3.37
N LYS A 90 4.29 2.91 3.17
CA LYS A 90 4.57 1.93 4.21
C LYS A 90 5.36 2.61 5.32
N SER A 91 4.69 3.01 6.40
CA SER A 91 5.37 3.42 7.63
C SER A 91 6.04 2.19 8.21
N SER A 92 7.35 2.06 7.97
CA SER A 92 8.20 1.16 8.71
C SER A 92 8.33 1.74 10.10
N VAL A 93 7.63 1.15 11.06
CA VAL A 93 7.85 1.42 12.48
C VAL A 93 9.24 0.89 12.83
N ALA A 94 10.24 1.75 12.66
CA ALA A 94 11.45 1.72 13.47
C ALA A 94 11.33 2.89 14.43
N SER A 95 10.85 2.57 15.63
CA SER A 95 11.10 3.35 16.82
C SER A 95 12.61 3.55 16.93
N GLU A 96 13.08 4.80 16.87
CA GLU A 96 13.94 5.42 17.88
C GLU A 96 14.57 6.72 17.35
N MET A 97 14.43 7.75 18.20
CA MET A 97 15.31 8.91 18.32
C MET A 97 15.07 10.11 17.37
N GLU A 98 14.11 10.93 17.80
CA GLU A 98 14.32 12.36 18.06
C GLU A 98 15.80 12.83 17.95
N LYS A 99 16.14 13.55 16.87
CA LYS A 99 16.97 14.76 16.93
C LYS A 99 17.06 15.45 15.56
N ASP A 100 16.56 16.68 15.50
CA ASP A 100 17.19 17.74 14.72
C ASP A 100 18.71 17.65 14.84
N THR A 101 19.46 17.61 13.72
CA THR A 101 20.77 18.29 13.60
C THR A 101 21.23 18.34 12.14
N ASN A 102 21.71 19.54 11.77
CA ASN A 102 22.53 19.89 10.62
C ASN A 102 23.17 18.73 9.85
N THR A 103 22.81 18.60 8.58
CA THR A 103 23.54 17.80 7.60
C THR A 103 24.85 18.50 7.22
N LEU A 104 25.81 18.52 8.14
CA LEU A 104 27.21 18.65 7.76
C LEU A 104 27.58 17.38 7.02
N SER A 105 27.43 17.42 5.69
CA SER A 105 27.84 16.35 4.81
C SER A 105 29.29 15.99 5.11
N GLY A 106 29.61 14.70 5.22
CA GLY A 106 30.98 14.23 5.48
C GLY A 106 32.00 14.82 4.49
N THR A 107 31.55 15.16 3.28
CA THR A 107 32.31 15.91 2.28
C THR A 107 32.80 17.26 2.80
N TRP A 108 31.99 18.01 3.55
CA TRP A 108 32.38 19.31 4.07
C TRP A 108 33.41 19.18 5.19
N VAL A 109 33.25 18.19 6.07
CA VAL A 109 34.22 17.92 7.16
C VAL A 109 35.58 17.54 6.59
N VAL A 110 35.62 16.69 5.56
CA VAL A 110 36.88 16.29 4.89
C VAL A 110 37.59 17.50 4.28
N LEU A 111 36.85 18.42 3.66
CA LEU A 111 37.45 19.60 3.02
C LEU A 111 38.07 20.56 4.04
N VAL A 112 37.40 20.80 5.16
CA VAL A 112 37.92 21.66 6.24
C VAL A 112 39.19 21.08 6.86
N VAL A 113 39.20 19.77 7.15
CA VAL A 113 40.37 19.09 7.71
C VAL A 113 41.58 19.19 6.78
N LEU A 114 41.36 19.04 5.46
CA LEU A 114 42.42 19.12 4.46
C LEU A 114 43.04 20.53 4.41
N VAL A 115 42.23 21.58 4.49
CA VAL A 115 42.71 22.98 4.52
C VAL A 115 43.56 23.25 5.77
N VAL A 116 43.10 22.80 6.94
CA VAL A 116 43.85 22.97 8.21
C VAL A 116 45.18 22.22 8.16
N PHE A 117 45.19 21.00 7.59
CA PHE A 117 46.40 20.21 7.45
C PHE A 117 47.43 20.89 6.54
N VAL A 118 47.01 21.45 5.41
CA VAL A 118 47.89 22.20 4.49
C VAL A 118 48.43 23.47 5.16
N ALA A 119 47.59 24.20 5.90
CA ALA A 119 48.03 25.40 6.63
C ALA A 119 49.12 25.06 7.67
N LEU A 120 48.95 23.96 8.42
CA LEU A 120 49.97 23.48 9.37
C LEU A 120 51.27 23.13 8.67
N LEU A 121 51.22 22.43 7.52
CA LEU A 121 52.43 22.11 6.75
C LEU A 121 53.15 23.37 6.27
N VAL A 122 52.43 24.40 5.82
CA VAL A 122 53.02 25.68 5.39
C VAL A 122 53.70 26.40 6.56
N VAL A 123 53.05 26.45 7.74
CA VAL A 123 53.63 27.06 8.94
C VAL A 123 54.90 26.33 9.37
N LEU A 124 54.89 25.00 9.39
CA LEU A 124 56.08 24.20 9.72
C LEU A 124 57.21 24.40 8.71
N ARG A 125 56.90 24.50 7.41
CA ARG A 125 57.90 24.79 6.37
C ARG A 125 58.51 26.18 6.54
N LYS A 126 57.69 27.18 6.89
CA LYS A 126 58.13 28.56 7.08
C LYS A 126 58.98 28.71 8.35
N LYS A 127 58.64 27.99 9.42
CA LYS A 127 59.46 27.91 10.64
C LYS A 127 60.82 27.25 10.42
N ARG A 128 60.91 26.20 9.59
CA ARG A 128 62.18 25.55 9.26
C ARG A 128 63.11 26.44 8.42
N LYS A 129 62.57 27.21 7.48
CA LYS A 129 63.37 28.18 6.68
C LYS A 129 63.80 29.42 7.47
N GLY A 130 63.06 29.80 8.52
CA GLY A 130 63.44 30.89 9.42
C GLY A 130 64.51 30.54 10.46
N GLN A 131 65.03 29.30 10.48
CA GLN A 131 66.15 28.89 11.34
C GLN A 131 67.48 28.73 10.57
N GLU A 132 67.51 28.98 9.27
CA GLU A 132 68.75 29.01 8.46
C GLU A 132 69.33 30.43 8.29
N GLU A 133 68.67 31.47 8.80
CA GLU A 133 69.16 32.86 8.80
C GLU A 133 69.34 33.43 10.22
N LYS A 134 69.92 32.64 11.13
CA LYS A 134 70.53 33.17 12.37
C LYS A 134 71.99 32.78 12.45
#